data_AF-A0A7S1CX65-F1
#
_entry.id   AF-A0A7S1CX65-F1
#
_cell.length_a   1.000
_cell.length_b   1.000
_cell.length_c   1.000
_cell.angle_alpha   90.00
_cell.angle_beta   90.00
_cell.angle_gamma   90.00
#
_symmetry.space_group_name_H-M   'P 1'
#
loop_
_entity.id
_entity.type
_entity.pdbx_description
1 polymer ?
#
loop_
_entity_poly.entity_id
_entity_poly.type
_entity_poly.pdbx_seq_one_letter_code
_entity_poly.pdbx_strand_id
1 'polypeptide(L)'
;VVLYPMSSATDFPTKEELKGAVIGTFVYIALYYGFFIPFQSFSKFFLYYKKKREAKEKDSKEKLSFRAVKYYNSRDMMALTGDRTVGNFGEFAIIFLPMFWIHAVFVDHTQSLTIALIYTASRAIYPICFQDARLIFFSTVPGYLVLTYLCFQVGWNVVLA
;
A
#
# COMPACT_ATOMS: atom_id res chain seq x y z
N VAL A 1 9.29 -47.38 -6.49
CA VAL A 1 8.25 -46.56 -5.85
C VAL A 1 8.91 -45.81 -4.71
N VAL A 2 9.29 -44.56 -4.94
CA VAL A 2 9.83 -43.69 -3.88
C VAL A 2 8.61 -43.16 -3.13
N LEU A 3 8.38 -43.71 -1.93
CA LEU A 3 7.34 -43.23 -1.03
C LEU A 3 7.84 -41.91 -0.44
N TYR A 4 7.33 -40.78 -0.94
CA TYR A 4 7.40 -39.54 -0.20
C TYR A 4 6.66 -39.75 1.12
N PRO A 5 7.30 -39.49 2.29
CA PRO A 5 6.55 -39.51 3.53
C PRO A 5 5.47 -38.43 3.41
N MET A 6 4.20 -38.85 3.49
CA MET A 6 3.10 -37.93 3.76
C MET A 6 3.43 -37.23 5.07
N SER A 7 3.74 -35.94 4.99
CA SER A 7 3.99 -35.08 6.14
C SER A 7 2.78 -35.19 7.07
N SER A 8 3.02 -35.77 8.24
CA SER A 8 2.09 -35.79 9.36
C SER A 8 1.86 -34.36 9.84
N ALA A 9 0.60 -33.95 9.89
CA ALA A 9 0.01 -32.94 10.77
C ALA A 9 0.93 -31.82 11.36
N THR A 10 0.58 -30.58 11.03
CA THR A 10 0.42 -29.47 12.00
C THR A 10 1.64 -28.98 12.77
N ASP A 11 2.75 -28.66 12.11
CA ASP A 11 3.72 -27.73 12.72
C ASP A 11 3.50 -26.33 12.14
N PHE A 12 3.26 -25.36 13.04
CA PHE A 12 3.28 -23.95 12.67
C PHE A 12 4.65 -23.60 12.08
N PRO A 13 4.72 -22.74 11.04
CA PRO A 13 6.00 -22.35 10.48
C PRO A 13 6.92 -21.74 11.52
N THR A 14 8.19 -22.11 11.45
CA THR A 14 9.24 -21.58 12.31
C THR A 14 9.49 -20.09 12.03
N LYS A 15 10.19 -19.41 12.96
CA LYS A 15 10.58 -18.01 12.79
C LYS A 15 11.41 -17.76 11.52
N GLU A 16 12.24 -18.71 11.11
CA GLU A 16 13.09 -18.57 9.93
C GLU A 16 12.27 -18.68 8.65
N GLU A 17 11.27 -19.56 8.64
CA GLU A 17 10.32 -19.72 7.54
C GLU A 17 9.42 -18.48 7.37
N LEU A 18 9.01 -17.85 8.47
CA LEU A 18 8.21 -16.62 8.45
C LEU A 18 9.01 -15.33 8.24
N LYS A 19 10.34 -15.41 8.16
CA LYS A 19 11.21 -14.24 7.99
C LYS A 19 10.83 -13.41 6.76
N GLY A 20 10.46 -14.06 5.66
CA GLY A 20 10.01 -13.39 4.44
C GLY A 20 8.73 -12.56 4.66
N ALA A 21 7.77 -13.08 5.42
CA ALA A 21 6.52 -12.39 5.75
C ALA A 21 6.75 -11.18 6.66
N VAL A 22 7.61 -11.33 7.67
CA VAL A 22 8.01 -10.25 8.56
C VAL A 22 8.70 -9.13 7.78
N ILE A 23 9.72 -9.45 6.97
CA ILE A 23 10.42 -8.47 6.14
C ILE A 23 9.44 -7.78 5.19
N GLY A 24 8.58 -8.54 4.50
CA GLY A 24 7.56 -8.00 3.61
C GLY A 24 6.62 -7.02 4.31
N THR A 25 6.22 -7.31 5.54
CA THR A 25 5.41 -6.42 6.37
C THR A 25 6.17 -5.13 6.72
N PHE A 26 7.45 -5.22 7.06
CA PHE A 26 8.27 -4.03 7.29
C PHE A 26 8.48 -3.18 6.04
N VAL A 27 8.62 -3.79 4.85
CA VAL A 27 8.66 -3.06 3.57
C VAL A 27 7.34 -2.31 3.36
N TYR A 28 6.20 -2.96 3.59
CA TYR A 28 4.88 -2.32 3.52
C TYR A 28 4.79 -1.13 4.49
N ILE A 29 5.17 -1.32 5.76
CA ILE A 29 5.13 -0.29 6.80
C ILE A 29 6.07 0.88 6.44
N ALA A 30 7.28 0.57 5.96
CA ALA A 30 8.26 1.57 5.56
C ALA A 30 7.73 2.42 4.40
N LEU A 31 7.07 1.83 3.40
CA LEU A 31 6.45 2.61 2.34
C LEU A 31 5.30 3.48 2.87
N TYR A 32 4.42 2.92 3.72
CA TYR A 32 3.26 3.66 4.22
C TYR A 32 3.65 4.81 5.14
N TYR A 33 4.34 4.51 6.23
CA TYR A 33 4.69 5.49 7.26
C TYR A 33 5.96 6.28 6.93
N GLY A 34 6.90 5.67 6.20
CA GLY A 34 8.16 6.34 5.83
C GLY A 34 8.04 7.20 4.59
N PHE A 35 7.08 6.93 3.68
CA PHE A 35 6.97 7.67 2.43
C PHE A 35 5.57 8.27 2.18
N PHE A 36 4.49 7.48 2.20
CA PHE A 36 3.16 7.97 1.82
C PHE A 36 2.56 8.98 2.80
N ILE A 37 2.60 8.72 4.11
CA ILE A 37 2.11 9.67 5.12
C ILE A 37 2.93 10.98 5.12
N PRO A 38 4.28 10.93 5.07
CA PRO A 38 5.09 12.14 4.88
C PRO A 38 4.76 12.88 3.58
N PHE A 39 4.61 12.18 2.46
CA PHE A 39 4.25 12.78 1.17
C PHE A 39 2.89 13.47 1.21
N GLN A 40 1.87 12.83 1.76
CA GLN A 40 0.54 13.43 1.97
C GLN A 40 0.64 14.69 2.83
N SER A 41 1.41 14.65 3.92
CA SER A 41 1.62 15.82 4.77
C SER A 41 2.36 16.94 4.03
N PHE A 42 3.46 16.60 3.34
CA PHE A 42 4.28 17.52 2.57
C PHE A 42 3.47 18.23 1.48
N SER A 43 2.66 17.51 0.71
CA SER A 43 1.85 18.10 -0.37
C SER A 43 0.92 19.20 0.15
N LYS A 44 0.31 19.02 1.33
CA LYS A 44 -0.59 19.99 1.96
C LYS A 44 0.17 21.19 2.56
N PHE A 45 1.33 20.94 3.16
CA PHE A 45 2.21 22.02 3.63
C PHE A 45 2.73 22.87 2.48
N PHE A 46 3.25 22.24 1.43
CA PHE A 46 3.75 22.92 0.24
C PHE A 46 2.69 23.83 -0.37
N LEU A 47 1.47 23.31 -0.52
CA LEU A 47 0.33 24.05 -1.04
C LEU A 47 -0.10 25.24 -0.19
N TYR A 48 -0.06 25.11 1.13
CA TYR A 48 -0.31 26.24 2.03
C TYR A 48 0.71 27.36 1.82
N TYR A 49 2.00 27.03 1.75
CA TYR A 49 3.04 28.02 1.50
C TYR A 49 2.92 28.65 0.11
N LYS A 50 2.57 27.86 -0.91
CA LYS A 50 2.31 28.37 -2.27
C LYS A 50 1.17 29.40 -2.26
N LYS A 51 0.00 29.06 -1.72
CA LYS A 51 -1.14 29.97 -1.62
C LYS A 51 -0.86 31.21 -0.79
N LYS A 52 -0.09 31.07 0.30
CA LYS A 52 0.33 32.20 1.15
C LYS A 52 1.22 33.18 0.39
N ARG A 53 2.13 32.68 -0.46
CA ARG A 53 2.97 33.52 -1.33
C ARG A 53 2.15 34.25 -2.38
N GLU A 54 1.26 33.53 -3.07
CA GLU A 54 0.37 34.11 -4.09
C GLU A 54 -0.55 35.19 -3.52
N ALA A 55 -1.07 35.00 -2.29
CA ALA A 55 -1.88 36.02 -1.61
C ALA A 55 -1.08 37.28 -1.28
N LYS A 56 0.18 37.12 -0.84
CA LYS A 56 1.08 38.25 -0.57
C LYS A 56 1.46 39.01 -1.84
N GLU A 57 1.71 38.31 -2.94
CA GLU A 57 2.04 38.91 -4.24
C GLU A 57 0.87 39.69 -4.83
N LYS A 58 -0.37 39.27 -4.56
CA LYS A 58 -1.61 39.93 -5.03
C LYS A 58 -2.15 41.00 -4.07
N ASP A 59 -1.42 41.36 -3.02
CA ASP A 59 -1.88 42.23 -1.91
C ASP A 59 -3.28 41.83 -1.38
N SER A 60 -3.57 40.52 -1.39
CA SER A 60 -4.85 40.01 -0.93
C SER A 60 -4.86 39.95 0.59
N LYS A 61 -5.91 40.53 1.20
CA LYS A 61 -6.18 40.43 2.64
C LYS A 61 -6.85 39.12 3.05
N GLU A 62 -6.95 38.15 2.14
CA GLU A 62 -7.61 36.87 2.39
C GLU A 62 -6.90 36.12 3.54
N LYS A 63 -7.64 35.85 4.63
CA LYS A 63 -7.12 35.11 5.78
C LYS A 63 -6.99 33.63 5.43
N LEU A 64 -5.80 33.25 4.98
CA LEU A 64 -5.47 31.86 4.66
C LEU A 64 -5.30 31.03 5.94
N SER A 65 -6.21 30.10 6.19
CA SER A 65 -6.09 29.13 7.29
C SER A 65 -5.42 27.85 6.82
N PHE A 66 -4.40 27.37 7.53
CA PHE A 66 -3.76 26.08 7.25
C PHE A 66 -4.78 24.94 7.29
N ARG A 67 -5.72 24.97 8.25
CA ARG A 67 -6.79 23.96 8.36
C ARG A 67 -7.68 23.96 7.12
N ALA A 68 -7.97 25.14 6.56
CA ALA A 68 -8.76 25.26 5.36
C ALA A 68 -8.06 24.61 4.15
N VAL A 69 -6.77 24.90 3.98
CA VAL A 69 -5.96 24.32 2.90
C VAL A 69 -5.77 22.81 3.07
N LYS A 70 -5.57 22.34 4.31
CA LYS A 70 -5.29 20.93 4.60
C LYS A 70 -6.49 20.01 4.38
N TYR A 71 -7.71 20.46 4.70
CA TYR A 71 -8.89 19.59 4.75
C TYR A 71 -9.97 19.91 3.70
N TYR A 72 -10.00 21.12 3.14
CA TYR A 72 -11.08 21.55 2.23
C TYR A 72 -10.59 21.93 0.83
N ASN A 73 -9.40 21.47 0.43
CA ASN A 73 -8.83 21.77 -0.88
C ASN A 73 -8.77 20.54 -1.79
N SER A 74 -9.87 20.28 -2.49
CA SER A 74 -10.01 19.15 -3.42
C SER A 74 -9.54 19.42 -4.85
N ARG A 75 -9.21 20.67 -5.19
CA ARG A 75 -8.88 21.08 -6.57
C ARG A 75 -7.40 21.01 -6.91
N ASP A 76 -6.52 20.91 -5.93
CA ASP A 76 -5.08 20.86 -6.18
C ASP A 76 -4.61 19.43 -6.41
N MET A 77 -4.04 19.18 -7.60
CA MET A 77 -3.63 17.85 -8.01
C MET A 77 -2.54 17.25 -7.12
N MET A 78 -1.65 18.05 -6.54
CA MET A 78 -0.58 17.52 -5.68
C MET A 78 -1.14 17.03 -4.34
N ALA A 79 -1.99 17.83 -3.70
CA ALA A 79 -2.68 17.43 -2.47
C ALA A 79 -3.63 16.24 -2.71
N LEU A 80 -4.36 16.24 -3.82
CA LEU A 80 -5.24 15.13 -4.20
C LEU A 80 -4.44 13.84 -4.44
N THR A 81 -3.29 13.92 -5.13
CA THR A 81 -2.39 12.77 -5.31
C THR A 81 -1.94 12.20 -3.96
N GLY A 82 -1.54 13.05 -3.01
CA GLY A 82 -1.14 12.62 -1.68
C GLY A 82 -2.27 11.89 -0.94
N ASP A 83 -3.47 12.47 -0.95
CA ASP A 83 -4.65 11.89 -0.30
C ASP A 83 -5.06 10.55 -0.93
N ARG A 84 -5.08 10.46 -2.27
CA ARG A 84 -5.42 9.22 -2.97
C ARG A 84 -4.32 8.16 -2.88
N THR A 85 -3.06 8.53 -2.75
CA THR A 85 -1.96 7.58 -2.52
C THR A 85 -2.16 6.86 -1.19
N VAL A 86 -2.33 7.62 -0.09
CA VAL A 86 -2.54 7.05 1.25
C VAL A 86 -3.85 6.27 1.30
N GLY A 87 -4.93 6.85 0.76
CA GLY A 87 -6.24 6.20 0.71
C GLY A 87 -6.19 4.88 -0.04
N ASN A 88 -5.68 4.87 -1.28
CA ASN A 88 -5.59 3.66 -2.09
C ASN A 88 -4.74 2.57 -1.41
N PHE A 89 -3.60 2.93 -0.83
CA PHE A 89 -2.76 1.93 -0.16
C PHE A 89 -3.43 1.34 1.09
N GLY A 90 -4.05 2.20 1.91
CA GLY A 90 -4.74 1.79 3.14
C GLY A 90 -6.05 1.03 2.89
N GLU A 91 -6.83 1.42 1.89
CA GLU A 91 -8.10 0.78 1.50
C GLU A 91 -7.88 -0.71 1.17
N PHE A 92 -6.82 -1.05 0.44
CA PHE A 92 -6.52 -2.45 0.08
C PHE A 92 -5.73 -3.21 1.15
N ALA A 93 -5.12 -2.51 2.11
CA ALA A 93 -4.40 -3.11 3.22
C ALA A 93 -5.25 -4.03 4.08
N ILE A 94 -6.54 -3.70 4.23
CA ILE A 94 -7.52 -4.47 5.00
C ILE A 94 -7.71 -5.89 4.45
N ILE A 95 -7.48 -6.10 3.14
CA ILE A 95 -7.52 -7.42 2.51
C ILE A 95 -6.10 -7.98 2.40
N PHE A 96 -5.15 -7.16 1.95
CA PHE A 96 -3.78 -7.58 1.71
C PHE A 96 -3.13 -8.17 2.96
N LEU A 97 -3.08 -7.42 4.08
CA LEU A 97 -2.32 -7.85 5.25
C LEU A 97 -2.87 -9.15 5.86
N PRO A 98 -4.19 -9.31 6.09
CA PRO A 98 -4.72 -10.57 6.60
C PRO A 98 -4.48 -11.74 5.66
N MET A 99 -4.81 -11.60 4.36
CA MET A 99 -4.65 -12.68 3.41
C MET A 99 -3.18 -13.07 3.19
N PHE A 100 -2.29 -12.08 3.21
CA PHE A 100 -0.85 -12.28 3.14
C PHE A 100 -0.33 -13.12 4.29
N TRP A 101 -0.71 -12.80 5.52
CA TRP A 101 -0.29 -13.54 6.70
C TRP A 101 -0.93 -14.93 6.77
N ILE A 102 -2.20 -15.07 6.40
CA ILE A 102 -2.85 -16.39 6.33
C ILE A 102 -2.14 -17.27 5.29
N HIS A 103 -1.83 -16.73 4.11
CA HIS A 103 -1.05 -17.46 3.11
C HIS A 103 0.33 -17.87 3.64
N ALA A 104 1.05 -16.95 4.28
CA ALA A 104 2.38 -17.24 4.82
C ALA A 104 2.35 -18.33 5.90
N VAL A 105 1.32 -18.34 6.76
CA VAL A 105 1.24 -19.28 7.89
C VAL A 105 0.67 -20.64 7.48
N PHE A 106 -0.34 -20.66 6.61
CA PHE A 106 -1.15 -21.86 6.37
C PHE A 106 -1.03 -22.44 4.95
N VAL A 107 -0.44 -21.71 4.01
CA VAL A 107 -0.37 -22.15 2.61
C VAL A 107 1.07 -22.35 2.16
N ASP A 108 1.85 -21.26 2.07
CA ASP A 108 3.23 -21.31 1.60
C ASP A 108 3.99 -20.06 2.06
N HIS A 109 4.90 -20.25 3.01
CA HIS A 109 5.75 -19.18 3.54
C HIS A 109 6.86 -18.76 2.56
N THR A 110 7.29 -19.63 1.64
CA THR A 110 8.46 -19.40 0.78
C THR A 110 8.24 -18.25 -0.21
N GLN A 111 6.98 -17.98 -0.56
CA GLN A 111 6.61 -16.90 -1.49
C GLN A 111 6.37 -15.54 -0.82
N SER A 112 6.41 -15.47 0.51
CA SER A 112 5.97 -14.29 1.27
C SER A 112 6.70 -13.00 0.86
N LEU A 113 8.03 -13.05 0.75
CA LEU A 113 8.79 -11.84 0.40
C LEU A 113 8.46 -11.36 -1.02
N THR A 114 8.38 -12.27 -1.98
CA THR A 114 8.05 -11.95 -3.38
C THR A 114 6.67 -11.32 -3.50
N ILE A 115 5.66 -11.90 -2.84
CA ILE A 115 4.30 -11.38 -2.82
C ILE A 115 4.26 -9.95 -2.25
N ALA A 116 4.93 -9.74 -1.11
CA ALA A 116 4.97 -8.43 -0.48
C ALA A 116 5.70 -7.38 -1.34
N LEU A 117 6.79 -7.76 -2.00
CA LEU A 117 7.53 -6.87 -2.89
C LEU A 117 6.72 -6.50 -4.13
N ILE A 118 6.06 -7.45 -4.80
CA ILE A 118 5.22 -7.16 -5.97
C ILE A 118 4.09 -6.21 -5.58
N TYR A 119 3.35 -6.51 -4.51
CA TYR A 119 2.25 -5.67 -4.04
C TYR A 119 2.73 -4.26 -3.65
N THR A 120 3.80 -4.18 -2.85
CA THR A 120 4.28 -2.91 -2.32
C THR A 120 4.93 -2.05 -3.39
N ALA A 121 5.74 -2.64 -4.28
CA ALA A 121 6.40 -1.93 -5.37
C ALA A 121 5.39 -1.42 -6.41
N SER A 122 4.34 -2.20 -6.74
CA SER A 122 3.31 -1.73 -7.67
C SER A 122 2.58 -0.50 -7.12
N ARG A 123 2.36 -0.44 -5.81
CA ARG A 123 1.73 0.72 -5.16
C ARG A 123 2.69 1.88 -4.96
N ALA A 124 3.99 1.63 -4.78
CA ALA A 124 5.01 2.68 -4.61
C ALA A 124 5.02 3.67 -5.77
N ILE A 125 4.73 3.21 -6.99
CA ILE A 125 4.65 4.07 -8.18
C ILE A 125 3.32 4.80 -8.35
N TYR A 126 2.30 4.53 -7.51
CA TYR A 126 0.97 5.13 -7.59
C TYR A 126 0.98 6.67 -7.62
N PRO A 127 1.77 7.39 -6.79
CA PRO A 127 1.79 8.86 -6.83
C PRO A 127 2.23 9.42 -8.18
N ILE A 128 3.09 8.68 -8.89
CA ILE A 128 3.63 9.07 -10.20
C ILE A 128 2.55 8.81 -11.27
N CYS A 129 1.90 7.65 -11.20
CA CYS A 129 0.86 7.24 -12.14
C CYS A 129 -0.44 8.02 -11.99
N PHE A 130 -0.76 8.56 -10.80
CA PHE A 130 -2.07 9.15 -10.51
C PHE A 130 -2.44 10.34 -11.40
N GLN A 131 -1.46 11.05 -11.95
CA GLN A 131 -1.72 12.21 -12.83
C GLN A 131 -2.27 11.81 -14.21
N ASP A 132 -2.07 10.55 -14.62
CA ASP A 132 -2.59 10.02 -15.87
C ASP A 132 -3.40 8.75 -15.59
N ALA A 133 -4.72 8.82 -15.84
CA ALA A 133 -5.65 7.72 -15.63
C ALA A 133 -5.23 6.42 -16.34
N ARG A 134 -4.52 6.50 -17.47
CA ARG A 134 -4.02 5.33 -18.20
C ARG A 134 -2.87 4.67 -17.46
N LEU A 135 -2.03 5.46 -16.79
CA LEU A 135 -0.88 4.96 -16.05
C LEU A 135 -1.26 4.34 -14.72
N ILE A 136 -2.41 4.70 -14.15
CA ILE A 136 -2.91 4.14 -12.88
C ILE A 136 -2.97 2.61 -12.94
N PHE A 137 -3.34 2.03 -14.07
CA PHE A 137 -3.42 0.57 -14.24
C PHE A 137 -2.07 -0.12 -14.02
N PHE A 138 -0.94 0.50 -14.39
CA PHE A 138 0.38 -0.09 -14.13
C PHE A 138 0.69 -0.19 -12.63
N SER A 139 0.14 0.72 -11.82
CA SER A 139 0.30 0.69 -10.37
C SER A 139 -0.67 -0.28 -9.69
N THR A 140 -1.91 -0.36 -10.19
CA THR A 140 -3.00 -1.06 -9.50
C THR A 140 -3.16 -2.51 -9.94
N VAL A 141 -2.99 -2.83 -11.23
CA VAL A 141 -3.21 -4.18 -11.77
C VAL A 141 -2.30 -5.22 -11.11
N PRO A 142 -0.98 -5.02 -10.96
CA PRO A 142 -0.14 -6.02 -10.29
C PRO A 142 -0.57 -6.27 -8.84
N GLY A 143 -0.97 -5.22 -8.12
CA GLY A 143 -1.52 -5.34 -6.77
C GLY A 143 -2.84 -6.11 -6.73
N TYR A 144 -3.72 -5.93 -7.72
CA TYR A 144 -4.96 -6.68 -7.84
C TYR A 144 -4.74 -8.15 -8.17
N LEU A 145 -3.73 -8.46 -8.99
CA LEU A 145 -3.34 -9.84 -9.26
C LEU A 145 -2.83 -10.53 -7.98
N VAL A 146 -2.01 -9.83 -7.18
CA VAL A 146 -1.57 -10.35 -5.87
C VAL A 146 -2.76 -10.60 -4.94
N LEU A 147 -3.70 -9.65 -4.83
CA LEU A 147 -4.88 -9.83 -3.98
C LEU A 147 -5.74 -11.00 -4.44
N THR A 148 -5.97 -11.13 -5.74
CA THR A 148 -6.76 -12.22 -6.32
C THR A 148 -6.08 -13.56 -6.08
N TYR A 149 -4.77 -13.64 -6.29
CA TYR A 149 -3.96 -14.81 -5.98
C TYR A 149 -4.07 -15.21 -4.51
N LEU A 150 -3.87 -14.27 -3.58
CA LEU A 150 -3.95 -14.53 -2.15
C LEU A 150 -5.34 -15.01 -1.72
N CYS A 151 -6.40 -14.33 -2.17
CA CYS A 151 -7.77 -14.75 -1.89
C CYS A 151 -8.07 -16.15 -2.43
N PHE A 152 -7.61 -16.45 -3.65
CA PHE A 152 -7.79 -17.78 -4.25
C PHE A 152 -7.04 -18.86 -3.47
N GLN A 153 -5.75 -18.65 -3.18
CA GLN A 153 -4.91 -19.62 -2.47
C GLN A 153 -5.42 -19.89 -1.06
N VAL A 154 -5.78 -18.84 -0.32
CA VAL A 154 -6.33 -18.98 1.03
C VAL A 154 -7.71 -19.65 0.98
N GLY A 155 -8.59 -19.20 0.08
CA GLY A 155 -9.92 -19.80 -0.07
C GLY A 155 -9.85 -21.28 -0.43
N TRP A 156 -8.98 -21.65 -1.36
CA TRP A 156 -8.85 -23.03 -1.81
C TRP A 156 -8.18 -23.94 -0.76
N ASN A 157 -7.03 -23.53 -0.21
CA ASN A 157 -6.22 -24.43 0.63
C ASN A 157 -6.54 -24.36 2.12
N VAL A 158 -7.24 -23.32 2.60
CA VAL A 158 -7.53 -23.14 4.04
C VAL A 158 -9.01 -23.27 4.34
N VAL A 159 -9.88 -22.81 3.44
CA VAL A 159 -11.33 -22.80 3.70
C VAL A 159 -12.04 -24.02 3.10
N LEU A 160 -11.61 -24.49 1.94
CA LEU A 160 -12.29 -25.57 1.19
C LEU A 160 -11.58 -26.93 1.25
N ALA A 161 -10.30 -26.95 1.61
CA ALA A 161 -9.52 -28.18 1.80
C ALA A 161 -9.82 -28.84 3.15
#